data_AF-A0A951MQC2-F1
#
_entry.id   AF-A0A951MQC2-F1
#
_cell.length_a   1.000
_cell.length_b   1.000
_cell.length_c   1.000
_cell.angle_alpha   90.00
_cell.angle_beta   90.00
_cell.angle_gamma   90.00
#
_symmetry.space_group_name_H-M   'P 1'
#
loop_
_entity.id
_entity.type
_entity.pdbx_description
1 polymer ?
#
loop_
_entity_poly.entity_id
_entity_poly.type
_entity_poly.pdbx_seq_one_letter_code
_entity_poly.pdbx_strand_id
1 'polypeptide(L)'
;MDAVVTRNSGGATTSNVFRIFVVPRGHPIPSDERFERFRADKISSLCVEWRRTRLLQLSYDQARIFRFTNFWNSGDIQHFQYVVELRLEAMNPTSSLLELGTGPAVPSRCAHEING
;
A
#
# COMPACT_ATOMS: atom_id res chain seq x y z
N MET A 1 -2.79 -12.06 8.07
CA MET A 1 -3.34 -11.25 6.96
C MET A 1 -2.28 -11.20 5.90
N ASP A 2 -2.70 -11.16 4.65
CA ASP A 2 -1.80 -10.92 3.53
C ASP A 2 -2.22 -9.61 2.84
N ALA A 3 -1.23 -8.88 2.33
CA ALA A 3 -1.45 -7.71 1.50
C ALA A 3 -1.20 -8.15 0.06
N VAL A 4 -2.19 -7.94 -0.80
CA VAL A 4 -2.12 -8.35 -2.20
C VAL A 4 -2.10 -7.10 -3.06
N VAL A 5 -1.05 -6.98 -3.87
CA VAL A 5 -0.93 -5.95 -4.91
C VAL A 5 -1.35 -6.56 -6.23
N THR A 6 -2.30 -5.91 -6.91
CA THR A 6 -2.67 -6.26 -8.28
C THR A 6 -2.39 -5.09 -9.20
N ARG A 7 -1.93 -5.39 -10.42
CA ARG A 7 -1.63 -4.42 -11.46
C ARG A 7 -2.49 -4.75 -12.68
N ASN A 8 -3.28 -3.78 -13.13
CA ASN A 8 -4.03 -3.91 -14.38
C ASN A 8 -3.47 -2.94 -15.42
N SER A 9 -3.05 -3.45 -16.57
CA SER A 9 -2.63 -2.64 -17.71
C SER A 9 -3.84 -2.32 -18.59
N GLY A 10 -4.22 -1.05 -18.72
CA GLY A 10 -5.33 -0.66 -19.60
C GLY A 10 -4.96 -0.61 -21.10
N GLY A 11 -3.79 -1.13 -21.49
CA GLY A 11 -3.26 -1.09 -22.85
C GLY A 11 -2.30 0.06 -23.13
N ALA A 12 -1.82 0.15 -24.37
CA ALA A 12 -0.66 0.98 -24.78
C ALA A 12 -0.79 2.49 -24.47
N THR A 13 -2.02 3.02 -24.37
CA THR A 13 -2.29 4.44 -24.18
C THR A 13 -2.66 4.83 -22.75
N THR A 14 -2.67 3.86 -21.82
CA THR A 14 -3.16 4.10 -20.45
C THR A 14 -2.11 3.73 -19.41
N SER A 15 -2.14 4.44 -18.29
CA SER A 15 -1.31 4.13 -17.13
C SER A 15 -1.75 2.82 -16.49
N ASN A 16 -0.77 2.06 -15.97
CA ASN A 16 -1.05 0.91 -15.13
C ASN A 16 -1.77 1.34 -13.86
N VAL A 17 -2.88 0.67 -13.54
CA VAL A 17 -3.62 0.89 -12.31
C VAL A 17 -3.17 -0.15 -11.28
N PHE A 18 -2.72 0.33 -10.13
CA PHE A 18 -2.35 -0.49 -8.98
C PHE A 18 -3.51 -0.49 -7.99
N ARG A 19 -3.86 -1.69 -7.51
CA ARG A 19 -4.88 -1.90 -6.48
C ARG A 19 -4.28 -2.73 -5.36
N ILE A 20 -4.56 -2.37 -4.11
CA ILE A 20 -4.11 -3.13 -2.94
C ILE A 20 -5.33 -3.59 -2.14
N PHE A 21 -5.31 -4.87 -1.79
CA PHE A 21 -6.28 -5.52 -0.95
C PHE A 21 -5.60 -6.05 0.31
N VAL A 22 -6.32 -6.01 1.42
CA VAL A 22 -5.95 -6.72 2.65
C VAL A 22 -6.94 -7.86 2.80
N VAL A 23 -6.42 -9.09 2.88
CA VAL A 23 -7.26 -10.29 2.97
C VAL A 23 -6.79 -11.21 4.09
N PRO A 24 -7.70 -11.97 4.72
CA PRO A 24 -7.30 -13.12 5.51
C PRO A 24 -6.47 -14.09 4.66
N ARG A 25 -5.48 -14.70 5.30
CA ARG A 25 -4.56 -15.64 4.62
C ARG A 25 -5.35 -16.80 4.04
N GLY A 26 -5.00 -17.20 2.82
CA GLY A 26 -5.66 -18.30 2.10
C GLY A 26 -7.06 -17.97 1.55
N HIS A 27 -7.54 -16.72 1.69
CA HIS A 27 -8.81 -16.30 1.10
C HIS A 27 -8.60 -15.68 -0.28
N PRO A 28 -9.58 -15.81 -1.19
CA PRO A 28 -9.50 -15.20 -2.50
C PRO A 28 -9.48 -13.67 -2.42
N ILE A 29 -8.86 -13.05 -3.41
CA ILE A 29 -8.90 -11.60 -3.60
C ILE A 29 -10.33 -11.22 -4.02
N PRO A 30 -11.02 -10.31 -3.32
CA PRO A 30 -12.34 -9.87 -3.72
C PRO A 30 -12.31 -9.21 -5.11
N SER A 31 -13.31 -9.50 -5.95
CA SER A 31 -13.45 -8.86 -7.27
C SER A 31 -14.12 -7.48 -7.21
N ASP A 32 -14.75 -7.14 -6.09
CA ASP A 32 -15.49 -5.89 -5.91
C ASP A 32 -14.57 -4.75 -5.43
N GLU A 33 -14.60 -3.62 -6.13
CA GLU A 33 -13.77 -2.44 -5.88
C GLU A 33 -13.99 -1.81 -4.48
N ARG A 34 -15.12 -2.10 -3.82
CA ARG A 34 -15.38 -1.65 -2.44
C ARG A 34 -14.41 -2.26 -1.43
N PHE A 35 -13.76 -3.37 -1.76
CA PHE A 35 -12.77 -4.00 -0.89
C PHE A 35 -11.34 -3.48 -1.10
N GLU A 36 -11.10 -2.71 -2.17
CA GLU A 36 -9.83 -2.05 -2.43
C GLU A 36 -9.50 -1.08 -1.28
N ARG A 37 -8.32 -1.26 -0.69
CA ARG A 37 -7.83 -0.34 0.35
C ARG A 37 -6.96 0.76 -0.22
N PHE A 38 -6.45 0.56 -1.44
CA PHE A 38 -5.72 1.57 -2.19
C PHE A 38 -5.92 1.34 -3.68
N ARG A 39 -6.12 2.43 -4.42
CA ARG A 39 -6.13 2.46 -5.89
C ARG A 39 -5.41 3.71 -6.37
N ALA A 40 -4.38 3.52 -7.18
CA ALA A 40 -3.62 4.61 -7.78
C ALA A 40 -3.13 4.24 -9.18
N ASP A 41 -2.75 5.25 -9.94
CA ASP A 41 -1.94 5.06 -11.13
C ASP A 41 -0.78 6.06 -11.16
N LYS A 42 0.03 5.99 -12.22
CA LYS A 42 1.26 6.79 -12.36
C LYS A 42 2.14 6.69 -11.10
N ILE A 43 2.19 5.49 -10.51
CA ILE A 43 2.94 5.25 -9.29
C ILE A 43 4.40 4.95 -9.62
N SER A 44 5.31 5.54 -8.86
CA SER A 44 6.73 5.25 -8.89
C SER A 44 7.20 4.72 -7.54
N SER A 45 8.07 3.71 -7.57
CA SER A 45 8.71 3.12 -6.40
C SER A 45 7.73 2.63 -5.32
N LEU A 46 6.58 2.06 -5.73
CA LEU A 46 5.61 1.51 -4.80
C LEU A 46 6.25 0.39 -3.98
N CYS A 47 6.21 0.53 -2.67
CA CYS A 47 6.68 -0.43 -1.69
C CYS A 47 5.55 -0.70 -0.70
N VAL A 48 5.26 -1.98 -0.46
CA VAL A 48 4.17 -2.42 0.42
C VAL A 48 4.77 -3.35 1.47
N GLU A 49 4.79 -2.90 2.72
CA GLU A 49 5.49 -3.60 3.80
C GLU A 49 4.60 -3.70 5.06
N TRP A 50 4.56 -4.88 5.66
CA TRP A 50 4.00 -5.04 7.00
C TRP A 50 5.04 -4.60 8.04
N ARG A 51 4.87 -3.40 8.62
CA ARG A 51 5.78 -2.88 9.66
C ARG A 51 5.53 -3.50 11.03
N ARG A 52 4.28 -3.90 11.29
CA ARG A 52 3.82 -4.61 12.50
C ARG A 52 2.67 -5.55 12.12
N THR A 53 2.28 -6.43 13.04
CA THR A 53 1.20 -7.42 12.84
C THR A 53 -0.11 -6.83 12.31
N ARG A 54 -0.40 -5.56 12.59
CA ARG A 54 -1.63 -4.85 12.19
C ARG A 54 -1.34 -3.50 11.52
N LEU A 55 -0.13 -3.29 11.00
CA LEU A 55 0.25 -2.05 10.33
C LEU A 55 0.88 -2.36 8.98
N LEU A 56 0.14 -2.04 7.91
CA LEU A 56 0.60 -2.09 6.54
C LEU A 56 1.04 -0.69 6.11
N GLN A 57 2.29 -0.56 5.69
CA GLN A 57 2.86 0.67 5.17
C GLN A 57 2.93 0.59 3.64
N LEU A 58 2.47 1.66 2.99
CA LEU A 58 2.51 1.86 1.56
C LEU A 58 3.40 3.08 1.31
N SER A 59 4.60 2.85 0.82
CA SER A 59 5.56 3.90 0.51
C SER A 59 5.66 4.09 -1.00
N TYR A 60 5.76 5.33 -1.46
CA TYR A 60 5.87 5.66 -2.90
C TYR A 60 6.57 7.00 -3.11
N ASP A 61 7.16 7.21 -4.28
CA ASP A 61 7.76 8.51 -4.64
C ASP A 61 6.70 9.49 -5.16
N GLN A 62 5.98 9.07 -6.20
CA GLN A 62 4.86 9.80 -6.78
C GLN A 62 3.71 8.83 -7.01
N ALA A 63 2.48 9.30 -6.85
CA ALA A 63 1.28 8.52 -7.14
C ALA A 63 0.11 9.46 -7.41
N ARG A 64 -0.74 9.11 -8.39
CA ARG A 64 -2.08 9.69 -8.49
C ARG A 64 -3.07 8.74 -7.82
N ILE A 65 -3.42 9.05 -6.58
CA ILE A 65 -4.28 8.22 -5.75
C ILE A 65 -5.75 8.56 -6.02
N PHE A 66 -6.55 7.55 -6.35
CA PHE A 66 -7.99 7.68 -6.56
C PHE A 66 -8.80 7.22 -5.36
N ARG A 67 -8.30 6.22 -4.63
CA ARG A 67 -8.96 5.66 -3.45
C ARG A 67 -7.91 5.24 -2.44
N PHE A 68 -8.15 5.58 -1.18
CA PHE A 68 -7.38 5.07 -0.06
C PHE A 68 -8.30 4.91 1.15
N THR A 69 -8.12 3.81 1.87
CA THR A 69 -8.74 3.59 3.19
C THR A 69 -7.64 3.21 4.16
N ASN A 70 -7.53 3.97 5.23
CA ASN A 70 -6.48 3.83 6.25
C ASN A 70 -6.69 2.65 7.21
N PHE A 71 -7.73 1.85 7.00
CA PHE A 71 -7.94 0.64 7.77
C PHE A 71 -8.67 -0.45 6.99
N TRP A 72 -8.53 -1.67 7.52
CA TRP A 72 -9.30 -2.84 7.14
C TRP A 72 -9.80 -3.54 8.40
N ASN A 73 -11.03 -4.03 8.37
CA ASN A 73 -11.61 -4.95 9.34
C ASN A 73 -12.66 -5.83 8.64
N SER A 74 -13.12 -6.86 9.33
CA SER A 74 -14.21 -7.73 8.84
C SER A 74 -15.07 -8.21 10.01
N GLY A 75 -16.37 -8.39 9.76
CA GLY A 75 -17.28 -9.00 10.73
C GLY A 75 -16.98 -10.48 10.95
N ASP A 76 -16.47 -11.14 9.92
CA ASP A 76 -16.08 -12.55 9.95
C ASP A 76 -14.80 -12.79 10.77
N ILE A 77 -14.05 -11.73 11.07
CA ILE A 77 -12.82 -11.79 11.85
C ILE A 77 -12.98 -11.01 13.14
N GLN A 78 -13.14 -11.74 14.24
CA GLN A 78 -13.26 -11.16 15.58
C GLN A 78 -14.34 -10.08 15.67
N HIS A 79 -15.44 -10.20 14.92
CA HIS A 79 -16.58 -9.27 14.96
C HIS A 79 -16.14 -7.79 14.84
N PHE A 80 -15.32 -7.46 13.83
CA PHE A 80 -14.77 -6.13 13.56
C PHE A 80 -13.72 -5.60 14.58
N GLN A 81 -13.37 -6.36 15.62
CA GLN A 81 -12.38 -5.94 16.62
C GLN A 81 -10.94 -6.04 16.11
N TYR A 82 -10.70 -6.89 15.10
CA TYR A 82 -9.40 -6.98 14.45
C TYR A 82 -9.29 -5.90 13.37
N VAL A 83 -8.57 -4.82 13.69
CA VAL A 83 -8.31 -3.71 12.76
C VAL A 83 -6.86 -3.77 12.27
N VAL A 84 -6.68 -3.77 10.95
CA VAL A 84 -5.40 -3.49 10.30
C VAL A 84 -5.39 -2.02 9.93
N GLU A 85 -4.36 -1.31 10.35
CA GLU A 85 -4.07 0.07 9.94
C GLU A 85 -3.27 0.06 8.64
N LEU A 86 -3.59 0.98 7.73
CA LEU A 86 -2.83 1.26 6.53
C LEU A 86 -2.29 2.69 6.60
N ARG A 87 -1.00 2.87 6.32
CA ARG A 87 -0.35 4.18 6.25
C ARG A 87 0.25 4.43 4.88
N LEU A 88 0.04 5.64 4.38
CA LEU A 88 0.75 6.15 3.22
C LEU A 88 1.97 6.93 3.68
N GLU A 89 3.11 6.72 3.03
CA GLU A 89 4.34 7.46 3.27
C GLU A 89 4.96 7.87 1.94
N ALA A 90 5.02 9.17 1.67
CA ALA A 90 5.78 9.67 0.53
C ALA A 90 7.28 9.52 0.85
N MET A 91 8.04 8.82 0.00
CA MET A 91 9.47 8.59 0.19
C MET A 91 10.31 9.87 0.00
N ASN A 92 9.74 10.90 -0.62
CA ASN A 92 10.35 12.21 -0.78
C ASN A 92 9.45 13.33 -0.25
N PRO A 93 9.38 13.57 1.06
CA PRO A 93 8.83 14.82 1.56
C PRO A 93 9.94 15.87 1.50
N THR A 94 10.17 16.49 0.33
CA THR A 94 10.77 17.83 0.35
C THR A 94 9.70 18.82 0.81
N SER A 95 9.29 18.68 2.07
CA SER A 95 8.58 19.71 2.81
C SER A 95 9.41 19.98 4.05
N SER A 96 10.50 20.70 3.80
CA SER A 96 11.26 21.41 4.82
C SER A 96 10.31 22.37 5.56
N LEU A 97 9.80 21.95 6.70
CA LEU A 97 9.37 22.87 7.74
C LEU A 97 9.81 22.26 9.08
N LEU A 98 11.04 22.63 9.45
CA LEU A 98 11.68 22.54 10.76
C LEU A 98 11.75 21.14 11.38
N GLU A 99 12.90 20.47 11.27
CA GLU A 99 13.60 19.91 12.44
C GLU A 99 15.12 19.84 12.16
N LEU A 100 15.88 20.60 12.95
CA LEU A 100 17.31 20.44 13.14
C LEU A 100 17.54 19.17 13.96
N GLY A 101 18.23 18.16 13.43
CA GLY A 101 18.68 17.04 14.28
C GLY A 101 18.97 15.73 13.55
N THR A 102 20.23 15.56 13.19
CA THR A 102 21.00 14.29 13.06
C THR A 102 20.29 12.94 13.24
N GLY A 103 20.31 12.13 12.19
CA GLY A 103 20.24 10.66 12.25
C GLY A 103 20.35 10.05 10.84
N PRO A 104 21.14 8.97 10.62
CA PRO A 104 21.26 8.37 9.29
C PRO A 104 19.95 7.68 8.90
N ALA A 105 19.41 8.05 7.74
CA ALA A 105 18.28 7.37 7.12
C ALA A 105 18.66 5.90 6.86
N VAL A 106 17.96 4.98 7.52
CA VAL A 106 18.13 3.54 7.28
C VAL A 106 17.51 3.23 5.91
N PRO A 107 18.25 2.63 4.95
CA PRO A 107 17.69 2.29 3.66
C PRO A 107 16.64 1.18 3.83
N SER A 108 15.38 1.53 3.52
CA SER A 108 14.27 0.57 3.43
C SER A 108 14.55 -0.38 2.26
N ARG A 109 14.82 -1.66 2.55
CA ARG A 109 14.99 -2.69 1.52
C ARG A 109 13.63 -3.06 0.95
N CYS A 110 13.16 -2.29 -0.03
CA CYS A 110 12.04 -2.71 -0.86
C CYS A 110 12.49 -3.87 -1.76
N ALA A 111 11.66 -4.91 -1.85
CA ALA A 111 11.96 -6.12 -2.61
C ALA A 111 12.27 -5.77 -4.07
N HIS A 112 13.46 -6.19 -4.51
CA HIS A 112 13.87 -6.11 -5.91
C HIS A 112 12.96 -7.01 -6.75
N GLU A 113 12.49 -6.50 -7.87
CA GLU A 113 11.75 -7.27 -8.88
C GLU A 113 12.56 -8.52 -9.27
N ILE A 114 12.02 -9.70 -8.97
CA ILE A 114 12.40 -10.93 -9.67
C ILE A 114 11.67 -10.88 -11.02
N ASN A 115 12.37 -10.40 -12.04
CA ASN A 115 11.97 -10.58 -13.43
C ASN A 115 11.96 -12.08 -13.74
N GLY A 116 10.80 -12.58 -14.15
CA GLY A 116 10.68 -13.85 -14.87
C GLY A 116 10.80 -13.62 -16.37
#